data_AF-A0A523B0P6-F1
#
_entry.id   AF-A0A523B0P6-F1
#
_cell.length_a   1.000
_cell.length_b   1.000
_cell.length_c   1.000
_cell.angle_alpha   90.00
_cell.angle_beta   90.00
_cell.angle_gamma   90.00
#
_symmetry.space_group_name_H-M   'P 1'
#
loop_
_entity.id
_entity.type
_entity.pdbx_description
1 polymer ?
#
loop_
_entity_poly.entity_id
_entity_poly.type
_entity_poly.pdbx_seq_one_letter_code
_entity_poly.pdbx_strand_id
1 'polypeptide(L)'
;MVAEKKETPGGHLVIKLEDPTGQAAVWVFRGKSEELWEKAAEVIPDEVIGVEGTVRSGDKFPRIVARDIVWPDLPMREHPTMAEEPVCAVLLSDLHVGSKMFLREVFERFLNWLEGKAGNASQRDLASRTKYVVVAGDLVDGIGIYPQQEEELYLHDIFRQYEEVARLLERIPDHIKLILSPGNHDAVRPSEPQPAIPKEVAGRLYELNSVMVGNPAWVSLHGVKFLIYHGRSFDDLVSILPGSSRNDIPSMMVRLLKKRHLAPMYGGKVAMVPEERDFLVIDEVPDVLHCGHIHISGLKKYRGVWAVNSGTFQGMTSYMRERGIVPTPGMVTVMDLQKNQPLVMRFA
;
A
#
# COMPACT_ATOMS: atom_id res chain seq x y z
N MET A 1 5.31 0.84 23.15
CA MET A 1 6.03 0.51 21.91
C MET A 1 6.85 -0.76 22.13
N VAL A 2 7.02 -1.58 21.09
CA VAL A 2 7.82 -2.80 21.14
C VAL A 2 9.28 -2.47 20.86
N ALA A 3 10.13 -2.49 21.88
CA ALA A 3 11.56 -2.20 21.71
C ALA A 3 12.36 -3.41 21.19
N GLU A 4 11.97 -4.62 21.59
CA GLU A 4 12.67 -5.86 21.22
C GLU A 4 11.70 -7.05 21.31
N LYS A 5 11.83 -8.02 20.40
CA LYS A 5 11.21 -9.36 20.51
C LYS A 5 12.29 -10.42 20.39
N LYS A 6 12.35 -11.35 21.36
CA LYS A 6 13.31 -12.46 21.33
C LYS A 6 12.72 -13.78 21.82
N GLU A 7 13.24 -14.87 21.27
CA GLU A 7 13.00 -16.21 21.79
C GLU A 7 14.10 -16.58 22.81
N THR A 8 13.68 -17.12 23.94
CA THR A 8 14.58 -17.61 25.00
C THR A 8 15.08 -19.01 24.68
N PRO A 9 16.18 -19.48 25.31
CA PRO A 9 16.66 -20.86 25.13
C PRO A 9 15.62 -21.93 25.49
N GLY A 10 14.67 -21.63 26.39
CA GLY A 10 13.55 -22.51 26.74
C GLY A 10 12.38 -22.48 25.74
N GLY A 11 12.53 -21.76 24.62
CA GLY A 11 11.51 -21.65 23.58
C GLY A 11 10.32 -20.77 23.96
N HIS A 12 10.46 -19.86 24.94
CA HIS A 12 9.44 -18.84 25.26
C HIS A 12 9.76 -17.53 24.56
N LEU A 13 8.73 -16.72 24.27
CA LEU A 13 8.92 -15.38 23.71
C LEU A 13 8.96 -14.33 24.84
N VAL A 14 9.91 -13.41 24.72
CA VAL A 14 10.01 -12.22 25.56
C VAL A 14 9.93 -11.00 24.67
N ILE A 15 8.93 -10.15 24.91
CA ILE A 15 8.71 -8.88 24.22
C ILE A 15 9.03 -7.77 25.21
N LYS A 16 10.03 -6.95 24.88
CA LYS A 16 10.37 -5.78 25.66
C LYS A 16 9.51 -4.62 25.20
N LEU A 17 8.75 -4.04 26.12
CA LEU A 17 7.96 -2.84 25.88
C LEU A 17 8.62 -1.63 26.51
N GLU A 18 8.42 -0.48 25.89
CA GLU A 18 8.75 0.81 26.46
C GLU A 18 7.71 1.87 26.15
N ASP A 19 7.62 2.84 27.05
CA ASP A 19 6.84 4.06 26.93
C ASP A 19 7.62 5.22 27.60
N PRO A 20 7.10 6.47 27.57
CA PRO A 20 7.81 7.60 28.20
C PRO A 20 8.06 7.47 29.71
N THR A 21 7.42 6.52 30.39
CA THR A 21 7.53 6.32 31.85
C THR A 21 8.51 5.20 32.22
N GLY A 22 8.78 4.26 31.32
CA GLY A 22 9.73 3.19 31.57
C GLY A 22 9.61 2.00 30.63
N GLN A 23 10.04 0.83 31.14
CA GLN A 23 10.11 -0.41 30.38
C GLN A 23 9.40 -1.55 31.10
N ALA A 24 8.98 -2.58 30.35
CA ALA A 24 8.44 -3.82 30.89
C ALA A 24 8.84 -5.03 30.03
N ALA A 25 9.00 -6.21 30.64
CA ALA A 25 9.20 -7.47 29.92
C ALA A 25 7.91 -8.28 29.90
N VAL A 26 7.36 -8.50 28.71
CA VAL A 26 6.21 -9.35 28.49
C VAL A 26 6.67 -10.75 28.17
N TRP A 27 6.21 -11.72 28.96
CA TRP A 27 6.52 -13.15 28.80
C TRP A 27 5.33 -13.89 28.21
N VAL A 28 5.59 -14.58 27.11
CA VAL A 28 4.63 -15.50 26.46
C VAL A 28 5.22 -16.90 26.52
N PHE A 29 4.61 -17.75 27.34
CA PHE A 29 5.08 -19.12 27.56
C PHE A 29 4.51 -20.06 26.51
N ARG A 30 5.41 -20.76 25.81
CA ARG A 30 5.07 -21.79 24.83
C ARG A 30 4.21 -22.89 25.45
N GLY A 31 3.21 -23.35 24.70
CA GLY A 31 2.31 -24.43 25.11
C GLY A 31 1.20 -24.03 26.10
N LYS A 32 1.13 -22.78 26.57
CA LYS A 32 0.03 -22.32 27.44
C LYS A 32 -1.22 -21.91 26.68
N SER A 33 -1.06 -21.23 25.54
CA SER A 33 -2.14 -20.82 24.65
C SER A 33 -1.57 -20.70 23.24
N GLU A 34 -2.16 -21.41 22.29
CA GLU A 34 -1.76 -21.36 20.88
C GLU A 34 -2.16 -20.02 20.25
N GLU A 35 -3.36 -19.51 20.55
CA GLU A 35 -3.82 -18.19 20.08
C GLU A 35 -2.87 -17.06 20.54
N LEU A 36 -2.50 -17.04 21.82
CA LEU A 36 -1.56 -16.04 22.34
C LEU A 36 -0.18 -16.18 21.68
N TRP A 37 0.25 -17.41 21.40
CA TRP A 37 1.51 -17.68 20.75
C TRP A 37 1.52 -17.16 19.31
N GLU A 38 0.45 -17.40 18.55
CA GLU A 38 0.26 -16.85 17.21
C GLU A 38 0.29 -15.32 17.24
N LYS A 39 -0.49 -14.68 18.14
CA LYS A 39 -0.47 -13.22 18.30
C LYS A 39 0.94 -12.70 18.62
N ALA A 40 1.64 -13.33 19.56
CA ALA A 40 3.01 -12.94 19.91
C ALA A 40 4.00 -13.11 18.75
N ALA A 41 3.78 -14.10 17.89
CA ALA A 41 4.59 -14.30 16.69
C ALA A 41 4.38 -13.16 15.66
N GLU A 42 3.18 -12.58 15.59
CA GLU A 42 2.83 -11.44 14.72
C GLU A 42 3.34 -10.08 15.23
N VAL A 43 3.84 -10.02 16.47
CA VAL A 43 4.43 -8.80 17.01
C VAL A 43 5.76 -8.49 16.30
N ILE A 44 5.95 -7.26 15.88
CA ILE A 44 7.17 -6.75 15.23
C ILE A 44 7.78 -5.61 16.05
N PRO A 45 9.07 -5.32 15.90
CA PRO A 45 9.68 -4.15 16.52
C PRO A 45 8.96 -2.85 16.14
N ASP A 46 9.09 -1.86 17.02
CA ASP A 46 8.64 -0.47 16.87
C ASP A 46 7.12 -0.25 16.80
N GLU A 47 6.32 -1.30 16.69
CA GLU A 47 4.86 -1.17 16.73
C GLU A 47 4.33 -0.86 18.15
N VAL A 48 3.09 -0.38 18.21
CA VAL A 48 2.36 -0.16 19.46
C VAL A 48 1.34 -1.28 19.68
N ILE A 49 1.46 -1.97 20.81
CA ILE A 49 0.52 -3.02 21.25
C ILE A 49 0.03 -2.75 22.67
N GLY A 50 -1.15 -3.26 23.00
CA GLY A 50 -1.62 -3.47 24.36
C GLY A 50 -1.36 -4.90 24.81
N VAL A 51 -1.15 -5.11 26.11
CA VAL A 51 -0.94 -6.43 26.70
C VAL A 51 -1.81 -6.59 27.93
N GLU A 52 -2.63 -7.63 27.94
CA GLU A 52 -3.34 -8.04 29.15
C GLU A 52 -2.52 -9.12 29.86
N GLY A 53 -2.30 -8.98 31.16
CA GLY A 53 -1.51 -9.97 31.88
C GLY A 53 -1.43 -9.74 33.38
N THR A 54 -0.66 -10.59 34.04
CA THR A 54 -0.37 -10.46 35.47
C THR A 54 1.02 -9.88 35.66
N VAL A 55 1.09 -8.73 36.35
CA VAL A 55 2.35 -8.09 36.71
C VAL A 55 3.05 -8.86 37.83
N ARG A 56 4.36 -9.03 37.69
CA ARG A 56 5.27 -9.66 38.65
C ARG A 56 6.48 -8.74 38.85
N SER A 57 7.07 -8.79 40.03
CA SER A 57 8.36 -8.14 40.28
C SER A 57 9.42 -8.72 39.33
N GLY A 58 10.24 -7.84 38.76
CA GLY A 58 11.38 -8.19 37.92
C GLY A 58 12.62 -7.41 38.39
N ASP A 59 13.80 -7.84 37.93
CA ASP A 59 15.07 -7.32 38.47
C ASP A 59 15.33 -5.86 38.09
N LYS A 60 15.15 -5.50 36.81
CA LYS A 60 15.36 -4.12 36.29
C LYS A 60 14.06 -3.38 36.01
N PHE A 61 13.04 -4.10 35.57
CA PHE A 61 11.73 -3.60 35.20
C PHE A 61 10.68 -4.69 35.43
N PRO A 62 9.40 -4.32 35.59
CA PRO A 62 8.32 -5.28 35.83
C PRO A 62 8.24 -6.35 34.74
N ARG A 63 7.87 -7.56 35.14
CA ARG A 63 7.57 -8.68 34.25
C ARG A 63 6.06 -8.81 34.14
N ILE A 64 5.54 -8.95 32.92
CA ILE A 64 4.13 -9.19 32.66
C ILE A 64 4.01 -10.59 32.10
N VAL A 65 3.29 -11.47 32.78
CA VAL A 65 2.90 -12.76 32.20
C VAL A 65 1.67 -12.53 31.37
N ALA A 66 1.81 -12.58 30.05
CA ALA A 66 0.74 -12.26 29.11
C ALA A 66 -0.38 -13.30 29.19
N ARG A 67 -1.61 -12.80 29.15
CA ARG A 67 -2.84 -13.55 28.88
C ARG A 67 -3.36 -13.23 27.47
N ASP A 68 -3.23 -11.98 27.03
CA ASP A 68 -3.57 -11.56 25.68
C ASP A 68 -2.65 -10.44 25.16
N ILE A 69 -2.57 -10.30 23.84
CA ILE A 69 -1.93 -9.20 23.13
C ILE A 69 -2.98 -8.58 22.22
N VAL A 70 -3.14 -7.26 22.28
CA VAL A 70 -4.13 -6.52 21.50
C VAL A 70 -3.45 -5.44 20.67
N TRP A 71 -3.99 -5.19 19.47
CA TRP A 71 -3.58 -4.08 18.61
C TRP A 71 -4.61 -2.95 18.68
N PRO A 72 -4.24 -1.72 18.29
CA PRO A 72 -5.20 -0.62 18.18
C PRO A 72 -6.42 -0.97 17.32
N ASP A 73 -6.17 -1.67 16.20
CA ASP A 73 -7.15 -2.27 15.30
C ASP A 73 -8.21 -1.28 14.74
N LEU A 74 -9.11 -1.80 13.92
CA LEU A 74 -10.26 -1.07 13.39
C LEU A 74 -11.52 -1.38 14.21
N PRO A 75 -12.38 -0.40 14.50
CA PRO A 75 -13.71 -0.69 15.00
C PRO A 75 -14.50 -1.48 13.95
N MET A 76 -15.44 -2.33 14.41
CA MET A 76 -16.37 -2.97 13.49
C MET A 76 -17.32 -1.92 12.92
N ARG A 77 -17.36 -1.78 11.60
CA ARG A 77 -18.32 -0.89 10.91
C ARG A 77 -19.53 -1.67 10.44
N GLU A 78 -20.71 -1.27 10.90
CA GLU A 78 -21.99 -1.85 10.48
C GLU A 78 -22.44 -1.32 9.12
N HIS A 79 -22.13 -0.04 8.81
CA HIS A 79 -22.51 0.62 7.58
C HIS A 79 -21.28 1.20 6.86
N PRO A 80 -21.05 0.84 5.59
CA PRO A 80 -19.99 1.47 4.81
C PRO A 80 -20.39 2.88 4.37
N THR A 81 -19.39 3.75 4.23
CA THR A 81 -19.59 5.03 3.54
C THR A 81 -19.82 4.76 2.07
N MET A 82 -20.85 5.39 1.50
CA MET A 82 -21.25 5.24 0.11
C MET A 82 -21.53 6.62 -0.49
N ALA A 83 -21.20 6.78 -1.77
CA ALA A 83 -21.60 7.96 -2.53
C ALA A 83 -23.11 7.94 -2.78
N GLU A 84 -23.75 9.12 -2.81
CA GLU A 84 -25.16 9.23 -3.18
C GLU A 84 -25.37 8.99 -4.68
N GLU A 85 -24.45 9.51 -5.49
CA GLU A 85 -24.45 9.40 -6.94
C GLU A 85 -23.80 8.09 -7.41
N PRO A 86 -24.21 7.54 -8.58
CA PRO A 86 -23.65 6.30 -9.12
C PRO A 86 -22.28 6.54 -9.76
N VAL A 87 -21.27 6.85 -8.95
CA VAL A 87 -19.91 7.20 -9.38
C VAL A 87 -18.91 6.08 -9.11
N CYS A 88 -17.94 5.92 -10.00
CA CYS A 88 -16.85 4.94 -9.89
C CYS A 88 -15.47 5.61 -9.79
N ALA A 89 -14.56 4.96 -9.08
CA ALA A 89 -13.14 5.28 -9.05
C ALA A 89 -12.32 4.10 -9.57
N VAL A 90 -11.39 4.35 -10.49
CA VAL A 90 -10.43 3.37 -10.99
C VAL A 90 -9.15 3.46 -10.16
N LEU A 91 -8.63 2.30 -9.73
CA LEU A 91 -7.46 2.19 -8.87
C LEU A 91 -6.32 1.49 -9.62
N LEU A 92 -5.24 2.24 -9.84
CA LEU A 92 -4.02 1.83 -10.54
C LEU A 92 -2.79 2.03 -9.65
N SER A 93 -1.68 1.42 -10.04
CA SER A 93 -0.32 1.65 -9.53
C SER A 93 0.66 1.07 -10.54
N ASP A 94 1.96 1.32 -10.33
CA ASP A 94 3.03 0.57 -10.98
C ASP A 94 2.88 0.59 -12.51
N LEU A 95 2.77 1.81 -13.07
CA LEU A 95 2.71 2.00 -14.52
C LEU A 95 4.08 1.70 -15.14
N HIS A 96 5.17 2.11 -14.47
CA HIS A 96 6.56 1.90 -14.91
C HIS A 96 6.83 2.38 -16.34
N VAL A 97 6.29 3.54 -16.70
CA VAL A 97 6.53 4.13 -18.01
C VAL A 97 8.01 4.50 -18.14
N GLY A 98 8.66 3.97 -19.18
CA GLY A 98 10.09 4.10 -19.42
C GLY A 98 10.82 2.75 -19.44
N SER A 99 10.20 1.72 -18.84
CA SER A 99 10.67 0.34 -18.92
C SER A 99 10.32 -0.32 -20.25
N LYS A 100 11.22 -1.12 -20.81
CA LYS A 100 10.94 -2.02 -21.95
C LYS A 100 9.83 -3.01 -21.62
N MET A 101 9.62 -3.29 -20.32
CA MET A 101 8.56 -4.17 -19.85
C MET A 101 7.21 -3.47 -19.67
N PHE A 102 7.12 -2.15 -19.89
CA PHE A 102 5.83 -1.46 -19.91
C PHE A 102 4.93 -2.01 -21.01
N LEU A 103 3.78 -2.55 -20.63
CA LEU A 103 2.83 -3.19 -21.54
C LEU A 103 1.91 -2.14 -22.17
N ARG A 104 2.49 -1.33 -23.06
CA ARG A 104 1.80 -0.22 -23.73
C ARG A 104 0.47 -0.63 -24.37
N GLU A 105 0.44 -1.74 -25.09
CA GLU A 105 -0.79 -2.21 -25.75
C GLU A 105 -1.91 -2.56 -24.74
N VAL A 106 -1.54 -3.11 -23.58
CA VAL A 106 -2.48 -3.41 -22.48
C VAL A 106 -3.03 -2.13 -21.89
N PHE A 107 -2.16 -1.14 -21.66
CA PHE A 107 -2.57 0.17 -21.16
C PHE A 107 -3.44 0.92 -22.19
N GLU A 108 -3.15 0.82 -23.48
CA GLU A 108 -3.98 1.41 -24.54
C GLU A 108 -5.37 0.76 -24.62
N ARG A 109 -5.50 -0.55 -24.39
CA ARG A 109 -6.82 -1.19 -24.26
C ARG A 109 -7.61 -0.65 -23.07
N PHE A 110 -6.93 -0.40 -21.94
CA PHE A 110 -7.53 0.26 -20.79
C PHE A 110 -8.00 1.69 -21.10
N LEU A 111 -7.17 2.50 -21.77
CA LEU A 111 -7.55 3.85 -22.21
C LEU A 111 -8.75 3.81 -23.17
N ASN A 112 -8.76 2.90 -24.15
CA ASN A 112 -9.90 2.74 -25.07
C ASN A 112 -11.19 2.38 -24.33
N TRP A 113 -11.12 1.62 -23.24
CA TRP A 113 -12.27 1.34 -22.38
C TRP A 113 -12.75 2.59 -21.62
N LEU A 114 -11.83 3.35 -21.00
CA LEU A 114 -12.18 4.61 -20.32
C LEU A 114 -12.78 5.65 -21.27
N GLU A 115 -12.31 5.70 -22.52
CA GLU A 115 -12.88 6.55 -23.58
C GLU A 115 -14.24 6.04 -24.09
N GLY A 116 -14.75 4.91 -23.58
CA GLY A 116 -16.02 4.29 -24.01
C GLY A 116 -15.96 3.58 -25.37
N LYS A 117 -14.76 3.45 -25.97
CA LYS A 117 -14.54 2.85 -27.30
C LYS A 117 -14.42 1.32 -27.28
N ALA A 118 -14.29 0.71 -26.10
CA ALA A 118 -14.13 -0.74 -25.93
C ALA A 118 -14.97 -1.30 -24.77
N GLY A 119 -15.16 -2.62 -24.78
CA GLY A 119 -15.92 -3.35 -23.75
C GLY A 119 -17.39 -3.58 -24.12
N ASN A 120 -18.06 -4.48 -23.38
CA ASN A 120 -19.49 -4.77 -23.52
C ASN A 120 -20.37 -3.68 -22.86
N ALA A 121 -21.71 -3.81 -22.93
CA ALA A 121 -22.64 -2.81 -22.40
C ALA A 121 -22.42 -2.49 -20.90
N SER A 122 -22.21 -3.52 -20.08
CA SER A 122 -21.95 -3.36 -18.64
C SER A 122 -20.60 -2.70 -18.36
N GLN A 123 -19.56 -3.08 -19.12
CA GLN A 123 -18.24 -2.45 -19.01
C GLN A 123 -18.26 -0.99 -19.43
N ARG A 124 -18.99 -0.62 -20.49
CA ARG A 124 -19.12 0.77 -20.93
C ARG A 124 -19.94 1.62 -19.98
N ASP A 125 -20.91 1.03 -19.28
CA ASP A 125 -21.62 1.70 -18.17
C ASP A 125 -20.65 2.04 -17.02
N LEU A 126 -19.76 1.12 -16.64
CA LEU A 126 -18.74 1.41 -15.63
C LEU A 126 -17.80 2.54 -16.07
N ALA A 127 -17.38 2.56 -17.34
CA ALA A 127 -16.55 3.63 -17.88
C ALA A 127 -17.28 4.99 -17.82
N SER A 128 -18.55 5.06 -18.24
CA SER A 128 -19.32 6.32 -18.25
C SER A 128 -19.56 6.90 -16.85
N ARG A 129 -19.62 6.03 -15.83
CA ARG A 129 -19.75 6.38 -14.41
C ARG A 129 -18.44 6.67 -13.71
N THR A 130 -17.29 6.42 -14.36
CA THR A 130 -15.98 6.71 -13.77
C THR A 130 -15.75 8.21 -13.69
N LYS A 131 -15.43 8.71 -12.49
CA LYS A 131 -15.10 10.12 -12.22
C LYS A 131 -13.69 10.32 -11.68
N TYR A 132 -13.04 9.24 -11.26
CA TYR A 132 -11.70 9.29 -10.68
C TYR A 132 -10.82 8.18 -11.22
N VAL A 133 -9.55 8.50 -11.45
CA VAL A 133 -8.48 7.53 -11.62
C VAL A 133 -7.42 7.87 -10.55
N VAL A 134 -7.15 6.91 -9.68
CA VAL A 134 -6.16 7.03 -8.59
C VAL A 134 -4.97 6.16 -8.94
N VAL A 135 -3.76 6.73 -8.93
CA VAL A 135 -2.50 6.02 -9.18
C VAL A 135 -1.65 6.04 -7.91
N ALA A 136 -1.45 4.87 -7.30
CA ALA A 136 -0.69 4.68 -6.06
C ALA A 136 0.80 4.40 -6.32
N GLY A 137 1.48 5.35 -6.94
CA GLY A 137 2.93 5.31 -7.15
C GLY A 137 3.41 4.60 -8.39
N ASP A 138 4.71 4.79 -8.65
CA ASP A 138 5.48 4.25 -9.75
C ASP A 138 4.87 4.58 -11.12
N LEU A 139 4.65 5.87 -11.35
CA LEU A 139 4.17 6.39 -12.64
C LEU A 139 5.20 6.11 -13.74
N VAL A 140 6.47 6.24 -13.39
CA VAL A 140 7.63 6.04 -14.25
C VAL A 140 8.49 4.90 -13.72
N ASP A 141 9.37 4.34 -14.56
CA ASP A 141 10.31 3.30 -14.12
C ASP A 141 11.51 3.89 -13.36
N GLY A 142 11.75 5.19 -13.48
CA GLY A 142 12.85 5.88 -12.80
C GLY A 142 14.20 5.68 -13.49
N ILE A 143 15.25 6.18 -12.84
CA ILE A 143 16.66 6.05 -13.29
C ILE A 143 17.51 5.64 -12.08
N GLY A 144 18.28 4.54 -12.22
CA GLY A 144 19.22 4.09 -11.20
C GLY A 144 18.56 3.47 -9.95
N ILE A 145 17.38 2.89 -10.10
CA ILE A 145 16.58 2.32 -9.01
C ILE A 145 17.14 0.97 -8.53
N TYR A 146 17.61 0.13 -9.45
CA TYR A 146 18.22 -1.17 -9.14
C TYR A 146 19.38 -1.51 -10.09
N PRO A 147 20.28 -2.43 -9.72
CA PRO A 147 21.39 -2.83 -10.56
C PRO A 147 20.91 -3.28 -11.95
N GLN A 148 21.64 -2.88 -13.00
CA GLN A 148 21.36 -3.22 -14.40
C GLN A 148 20.03 -2.68 -14.98
N GLN A 149 19.32 -1.79 -14.27
CA GLN A 149 18.09 -1.18 -14.76
C GLN A 149 18.26 -0.51 -16.13
N GLU A 150 19.42 0.10 -16.41
CA GLU A 150 19.70 0.79 -17.68
C GLU A 150 19.46 -0.09 -18.92
N GLU A 151 19.71 -1.40 -18.80
CA GLU A 151 19.48 -2.38 -19.86
C GLU A 151 17.99 -2.66 -20.09
N GLU A 152 17.15 -2.41 -19.09
CA GLU A 152 15.69 -2.60 -19.13
C GLU A 152 14.94 -1.32 -19.48
N LEU A 153 15.60 -0.16 -19.60
CA LEU A 153 14.97 1.11 -19.98
C LEU A 153 14.93 1.31 -21.50
N TYR A 154 13.79 1.82 -22.02
CA TYR A 154 13.72 2.40 -23.37
C TYR A 154 13.77 3.94 -23.34
N LEU A 155 13.49 4.56 -22.19
CA LEU A 155 13.68 5.99 -21.94
C LEU A 155 14.69 6.17 -20.79
N HIS A 156 15.88 6.63 -21.12
CA HIS A 156 16.99 6.82 -20.17
C HIS A 156 17.01 8.21 -19.53
N ASP A 157 15.94 8.98 -19.67
CA ASP A 157 15.80 10.33 -19.14
C ASP A 157 14.50 10.43 -18.33
N ILE A 158 14.62 10.83 -17.06
CA ILE A 158 13.50 10.91 -16.12
C ILE A 158 12.43 11.91 -16.56
N PHE A 159 12.80 13.05 -17.12
CA PHE A 159 11.86 14.05 -17.61
C PHE A 159 11.08 13.51 -18.81
N ARG A 160 11.76 12.80 -19.72
CA ARG A 160 11.10 12.15 -20.85
C ARG A 160 10.16 11.01 -20.43
N GLN A 161 10.48 10.29 -19.35
CA GLN A 161 9.54 9.31 -18.79
C GLN A 161 8.25 10.00 -18.32
N TYR A 162 8.35 11.10 -17.57
CA TYR A 162 7.17 11.87 -17.14
C TYR A 162 6.41 12.52 -18.29
N GLU A 163 7.09 13.01 -19.34
CA GLU A 163 6.43 13.50 -20.55
C GLU A 163 5.60 12.42 -21.24
N GLU A 164 6.12 11.18 -21.27
CA GLU A 164 5.40 10.05 -21.86
C GLU A 164 4.22 9.61 -20.99
N VAL A 165 4.35 9.65 -19.65
CA VAL A 165 3.20 9.48 -18.74
C VAL A 165 2.14 10.54 -19.04
N ALA A 166 2.53 11.81 -19.15
CA ALA A 166 1.59 12.88 -19.44
C ALA A 166 0.87 12.67 -20.78
N ARG A 167 1.60 12.27 -21.83
CA ARG A 167 1.01 11.94 -23.15
C ARG A 167 0.00 10.80 -23.08
N LEU A 168 0.28 9.78 -22.27
CA LEU A 168 -0.61 8.65 -22.06
C LEU A 168 -1.87 9.04 -21.28
N LEU A 169 -1.71 9.81 -20.19
CA LEU A 169 -2.81 10.23 -19.32
C LEU A 169 -3.66 11.36 -19.92
N GLU A 170 -3.12 12.14 -20.87
CA GLU A 170 -3.84 13.16 -21.66
C GLU A 170 -5.01 12.55 -22.47
N ARG A 171 -4.98 11.24 -22.73
CA ARG A 171 -6.10 10.52 -23.37
C ARG A 171 -7.29 10.27 -22.44
N ILE A 172 -7.09 10.37 -21.12
CA ILE A 172 -8.17 10.13 -20.17
C ILE A 172 -9.19 11.27 -20.29
N PRO A 173 -10.51 10.97 -20.45
CA PRO A 173 -11.53 11.99 -20.65
C PRO A 173 -11.52 13.09 -19.57
N ASP A 174 -11.69 14.35 -19.99
CA ASP A 174 -11.60 15.55 -19.12
C ASP A 174 -12.52 15.53 -17.89
N HIS A 175 -13.65 14.80 -17.97
CA HIS A 175 -14.60 14.68 -16.85
C HIS A 175 -14.09 13.76 -15.72
N ILE A 176 -12.97 13.07 -15.93
CA ILE A 176 -12.32 12.19 -14.95
C ILE A 176 -11.19 12.96 -14.29
N LYS A 177 -11.21 13.04 -12.96
CA LYS A 177 -10.13 13.63 -12.17
C LYS A 177 -9.04 12.59 -11.90
N LEU A 178 -7.80 12.96 -12.15
CA LEU A 178 -6.63 12.14 -11.83
C LEU A 178 -6.12 12.46 -10.42
N ILE A 179 -5.83 11.44 -9.62
CA ILE A 179 -5.15 11.56 -8.32
C ILE A 179 -3.85 10.75 -8.42
N LEU A 180 -2.72 11.43 -8.35
CA LEU A 180 -1.41 10.85 -8.66
C LEU A 180 -0.49 10.94 -7.44
N SER A 181 -0.19 9.81 -6.82
CA SER A 181 0.77 9.66 -5.73
C SER A 181 2.11 9.13 -6.27
N PRO A 182 3.27 9.53 -5.72
CA PRO A 182 4.55 8.90 -6.06
C PRO A 182 4.69 7.50 -5.44
N GLY A 183 5.63 6.74 -5.97
CA GLY A 183 6.20 5.53 -5.39
C GLY A 183 7.72 5.61 -5.25
N ASN A 184 8.40 4.48 -5.14
CA ASN A 184 9.85 4.48 -4.95
C ASN A 184 10.67 4.56 -6.26
N HIS A 185 10.04 4.48 -7.43
CA HIS A 185 10.68 4.75 -8.73
C HIS A 185 10.54 6.22 -9.17
N ASP A 186 9.62 6.96 -8.55
CA ASP A 186 9.34 8.35 -8.90
C ASP A 186 10.42 9.32 -8.39
N ALA A 187 10.52 10.49 -9.04
CA ALA A 187 11.52 11.52 -8.79
C ALA A 187 11.23 12.34 -7.52
N VAL A 188 11.19 11.66 -6.38
CA VAL A 188 11.04 12.21 -5.04
C VAL A 188 12.12 11.62 -4.13
N ARG A 189 12.17 12.05 -2.87
CA ARG A 189 13.05 11.39 -1.89
C ARG A 189 12.71 9.88 -1.79
N PRO A 190 13.71 9.00 -1.67
CA PRO A 190 13.47 7.55 -1.58
C PRO A 190 12.90 7.12 -0.21
N SER A 191 12.92 8.02 0.76
CA SER A 191 12.45 7.78 2.12
C SER A 191 10.99 8.19 2.30
N GLU A 192 10.24 7.44 3.09
CA GLU A 192 8.85 7.73 3.43
C GLU A 192 8.76 8.65 4.67
N PRO A 193 7.74 9.53 4.77
CA PRO A 193 6.73 9.82 3.74
C PRO A 193 7.35 10.57 2.55
N GLN A 194 6.79 10.43 1.35
CA GLN A 194 7.26 11.13 0.15
C GLN A 194 6.34 12.32 -0.16
N PRO A 195 6.89 13.50 -0.52
CA PRO A 195 6.08 14.63 -0.97
C PRO A 195 5.51 14.35 -2.37
N ALA A 196 4.57 15.17 -2.82
CA ALA A 196 4.12 15.12 -4.21
C ALA A 196 5.29 15.33 -5.19
N ILE A 197 5.22 14.71 -6.37
CA ILE A 197 6.25 14.85 -7.41
C ILE A 197 6.36 16.32 -7.82
N PRO A 198 7.55 16.94 -7.77
CA PRO A 198 7.70 18.38 -8.02
C PRO A 198 7.23 18.81 -9.41
N LYS A 199 6.67 20.02 -9.52
CA LYS A 199 6.17 20.57 -10.79
C LYS A 199 7.29 20.77 -11.81
N GLU A 200 8.52 21.00 -11.35
CA GLU A 200 9.71 21.13 -12.17
C GLU A 200 10.03 19.85 -12.93
N VAL A 201 9.62 18.69 -12.39
CA VAL A 201 9.84 17.37 -13.00
C VAL A 201 8.63 16.93 -13.81
N ALA A 202 7.43 17.07 -13.24
CA ALA A 202 6.19 16.54 -13.79
C ALA A 202 5.24 17.63 -14.31
N GLY A 203 5.77 18.75 -14.81
CA GLY A 203 4.99 19.96 -15.14
C GLY A 203 3.74 19.72 -15.98
N ARG A 204 3.85 18.91 -17.05
CA ARG A 204 2.70 18.56 -17.92
C ARG A 204 1.60 17.80 -17.18
N LEU A 205 1.91 17.00 -16.15
CA LEU A 205 0.89 16.31 -15.36
C LEU A 205 0.03 17.30 -14.57
N TYR A 206 0.63 18.40 -14.09
CA TYR A 206 -0.10 19.49 -13.40
C TYR A 206 -1.00 20.31 -14.34
N GLU A 207 -0.81 20.21 -15.66
CA GLU A 207 -1.65 20.88 -16.67
C GLU A 207 -2.89 20.06 -17.03
N LEU A 208 -2.89 18.76 -16.74
CA LEU A 208 -4.05 17.88 -16.89
C LEU A 208 -5.08 18.14 -15.79
N ASN A 209 -6.27 17.52 -15.91
CA ASN A 209 -7.26 17.49 -14.83
C ASN A 209 -6.80 16.57 -13.68
N SER A 210 -5.69 16.89 -13.03
CA SER A 210 -5.02 16.07 -12.03
C SER A 210 -4.82 16.80 -10.70
N VAL A 211 -4.58 16.01 -9.66
CA VAL A 211 -4.07 16.46 -8.36
C VAL A 211 -2.90 15.55 -8.02
N MET A 212 -1.73 16.15 -7.86
CA MET A 212 -0.53 15.46 -7.37
C MET A 212 -0.57 15.45 -5.84
N VAL A 213 -0.41 14.28 -5.24
CA VAL A 213 -0.44 14.07 -3.77
C VAL A 213 0.85 13.38 -3.30
N GLY A 214 1.11 13.39 -1.99
CA GLY A 214 2.23 12.66 -1.41
C GLY A 214 1.95 11.16 -1.24
N ASN A 215 2.93 10.44 -0.69
CA ASN A 215 2.80 9.04 -0.27
C ASN A 215 3.18 8.91 1.22
N PRO A 216 2.25 8.58 2.12
CA PRO A 216 0.82 8.33 1.87
C PRO A 216 0.02 9.62 1.65
N ALA A 217 -1.23 9.47 1.21
CA ALA A 217 -2.19 10.57 1.11
C ALA A 217 -3.61 10.12 1.45
N TRP A 218 -4.36 11.03 2.09
CA TRP A 218 -5.80 10.90 2.31
C TRP A 218 -6.58 11.68 1.27
N VAL A 219 -7.56 11.05 0.63
CA VAL A 219 -8.51 11.71 -0.29
C VAL A 219 -9.94 11.29 0.01
N SER A 220 -10.89 12.20 -0.20
CA SER A 220 -12.33 11.90 -0.11
C SER A 220 -12.97 12.04 -1.49
N LEU A 221 -13.53 10.94 -2.00
CA LEU A 221 -14.15 10.87 -3.32
C LEU A 221 -15.66 10.64 -3.11
N HIS A 222 -16.47 11.69 -3.32
CA HIS A 222 -17.91 11.70 -2.98
C HIS A 222 -18.20 11.13 -1.57
N GLY A 223 -17.44 11.60 -0.57
CA GLY A 223 -17.59 11.19 0.83
C GLY A 223 -16.84 9.92 1.21
N VAL A 224 -16.52 9.03 0.27
CA VAL A 224 -15.76 7.79 0.53
C VAL A 224 -14.29 8.13 0.75
N LYS A 225 -13.73 7.70 1.89
CA LYS A 225 -12.35 8.00 2.30
C LYS A 225 -11.36 6.95 1.79
N PHE A 226 -10.38 7.41 1.03
CA PHE A 226 -9.27 6.60 0.55
C PHE A 226 -7.98 7.00 1.28
N LEU A 227 -7.28 5.99 1.81
CA LEU A 227 -5.88 6.10 2.21
C LEU A 227 -5.04 5.48 1.09
N ILE A 228 -4.30 6.34 0.38
CA ILE A 228 -3.41 5.95 -0.70
C ILE A 228 -2.02 5.78 -0.09
N TYR A 229 -1.40 4.63 -0.31
CA TYR A 229 -0.05 4.33 0.15
C TYR A 229 0.63 3.41 -0.85
N HIS A 230 1.82 3.76 -1.35
CA HIS A 230 2.46 2.96 -2.40
C HIS A 230 2.73 1.50 -1.97
N GLY A 231 3.18 1.27 -0.72
CA GLY A 231 3.31 -0.09 -0.19
C GLY A 231 4.72 -0.56 0.11
N ARG A 232 5.71 0.34 0.23
CA ARG A 232 7.13 -0.05 0.42
C ARG A 232 7.33 -0.96 1.64
N SER A 233 6.52 -0.78 2.68
CA SER A 233 6.60 -1.56 3.92
C SER A 233 6.31 -3.05 3.78
N PHE A 234 5.66 -3.49 2.69
CA PHE A 234 5.45 -4.91 2.45
C PHE A 234 6.76 -5.68 2.35
N ASP A 235 7.84 -5.04 1.89
CA ASP A 235 9.16 -5.68 1.81
C ASP A 235 9.73 -6.03 3.20
N ASP A 236 9.38 -5.27 4.23
CA ASP A 236 9.77 -5.53 5.62
C ASP A 236 8.89 -6.61 6.25
N LEU A 237 7.58 -6.51 6.04
CA LEU A 237 6.61 -7.47 6.57
C LEU A 237 6.88 -8.89 6.07
N VAL A 238 7.16 -9.07 4.77
CA VAL A 238 7.46 -10.39 4.18
C VAL A 238 8.68 -11.05 4.84
N SER A 239 9.68 -10.26 5.25
CA SER A 239 10.89 -10.82 5.87
C SER A 239 10.72 -11.28 7.32
N ILE A 240 9.72 -10.76 8.03
CA ILE A 240 9.70 -10.84 9.51
C ILE A 240 8.47 -11.56 10.03
N LEU A 241 7.34 -11.44 9.33
CA LEU A 241 6.09 -12.03 9.78
C LEU A 241 5.96 -13.48 9.30
N PRO A 242 5.78 -14.44 10.22
CA PRO A 242 5.53 -15.83 9.87
C PRO A 242 4.34 -15.99 8.92
N GLY A 243 4.49 -16.86 7.91
CA GLY A 243 3.43 -17.13 6.94
C GLY A 243 3.09 -15.98 6.00
N SER A 244 3.81 -14.85 6.05
CA SER A 244 3.63 -13.76 5.09
C SER A 244 4.26 -14.12 3.75
N SER A 245 3.54 -13.84 2.69
CA SER A 245 3.95 -14.15 1.32
C SER A 245 3.65 -12.96 0.41
N ARG A 246 4.53 -12.74 -0.56
CA ARG A 246 4.29 -11.77 -1.64
C ARG A 246 3.03 -12.11 -2.45
N ASN A 247 2.55 -13.34 -2.38
CA ASN A 247 1.33 -13.76 -3.08
C ASN A 247 0.03 -13.42 -2.33
N ASP A 248 0.09 -13.02 -1.05
CA ASP A 248 -1.08 -12.62 -0.26
C ASP A 248 -0.92 -11.21 0.33
N ILE A 249 -0.74 -10.23 -0.57
CA ILE A 249 -0.65 -8.81 -0.22
C ILE A 249 -1.86 -8.32 0.56
N PRO A 250 -3.12 -8.68 0.20
CA PRO A 250 -4.28 -8.17 0.93
C PRO A 250 -4.28 -8.57 2.41
N SER A 251 -3.75 -9.75 2.77
CA SER A 251 -3.57 -10.10 4.19
C SER A 251 -2.52 -9.22 4.88
N MET A 252 -1.44 -8.82 4.21
CA MET A 252 -0.45 -7.90 4.77
C MET A 252 -1.02 -6.49 4.95
N MET A 253 -1.81 -6.01 4.00
CA MET A 253 -2.54 -4.75 4.13
C MET A 253 -3.46 -4.77 5.37
N VAL A 254 -4.17 -5.88 5.61
CA VAL A 254 -4.97 -6.05 6.83
C VAL A 254 -4.13 -6.00 8.10
N ARG A 255 -2.89 -6.51 8.08
CA ARG A 255 -1.97 -6.40 9.22
C ARG A 255 -1.59 -4.94 9.48
N LEU A 256 -1.30 -4.15 8.45
CA LEU A 256 -1.04 -2.71 8.61
C LEU A 256 -2.26 -1.97 9.19
N LEU A 257 -3.47 -2.28 8.71
CA LEU A 257 -4.72 -1.74 9.24
C LEU A 257 -4.91 -2.09 10.72
N LYS A 258 -4.66 -3.35 11.12
CA LYS A 258 -4.70 -3.77 12.53
C LYS A 258 -3.70 -2.99 13.39
N LYS A 259 -2.48 -2.81 12.89
CA LYS A 259 -1.41 -2.07 13.59
C LYS A 259 -1.65 -0.55 13.60
N ARG A 260 -2.58 -0.05 12.78
CA ARG A 260 -2.86 1.39 12.57
C ARG A 260 -1.61 2.17 12.17
N HIS A 261 -0.75 1.55 11.37
CA HIS A 261 0.50 2.13 10.91
C HIS A 261 0.91 1.52 9.57
N LEU A 262 1.34 2.35 8.61
CA LEU A 262 1.68 1.92 7.25
C LEU A 262 3.08 1.30 7.14
N ALA A 263 4.06 1.79 7.89
CA ALA A 263 5.39 1.18 8.00
C ALA A 263 5.89 1.25 9.46
N PRO A 264 5.46 0.35 10.36
CA PRO A 264 5.75 0.51 11.79
C PRO A 264 7.21 0.29 12.17
N MET A 265 8.02 -0.35 11.32
CA MET A 265 9.38 -0.77 11.64
C MET A 265 10.43 0.24 11.24
N TYR A 266 11.30 0.61 12.17
CA TYR A 266 12.47 1.44 11.89
C TYR A 266 13.71 0.59 11.55
N GLY A 267 14.58 1.11 10.68
CA GLY A 267 15.84 0.43 10.30
C GLY A 267 15.66 -0.80 9.39
N GLY A 268 14.46 -0.99 8.84
CA GLY A 268 14.18 -1.99 7.82
C GLY A 268 14.63 -1.56 6.41
N LYS A 269 13.98 -2.13 5.40
CA LYS A 269 14.15 -1.81 3.98
C LYS A 269 13.44 -0.51 3.61
N VAL A 270 12.41 -0.12 4.35
CA VAL A 270 11.81 1.22 4.22
C VAL A 270 12.74 2.23 4.89
N ALA A 271 13.24 3.18 4.10
CA ALA A 271 13.93 4.33 4.66
C ALA A 271 12.89 5.34 5.17
N MET A 272 13.06 5.84 6.39
CA MET A 272 12.15 6.81 7.01
C MET A 272 12.81 8.16 7.19
N VAL A 273 12.05 9.23 6.95
CA VAL A 273 12.48 10.60 7.27
C VAL A 273 12.15 10.91 8.72
N PRO A 274 13.09 11.47 9.49
CA PRO A 274 12.83 11.93 10.85
C PRO A 274 12.03 13.25 10.83
N GLU A 275 10.73 13.14 10.63
CA GLU A 275 9.78 14.25 10.71
C GLU A 275 9.32 14.46 12.17
N GLU A 276 8.88 15.67 12.52
CA GLU A 276 8.33 15.96 13.87
C GLU A 276 7.04 15.19 14.18
N ARG A 277 6.30 14.86 13.12
CA ARG A 277 5.06 14.07 13.15
C ARG A 277 5.26 12.81 12.33
N ASP A 278 4.77 11.70 12.87
CA ASP A 278 4.63 10.46 12.11
C ASP A 278 3.40 10.52 11.19
N PHE A 279 3.65 10.61 9.88
CA PHE A 279 2.62 10.64 8.84
C PHE A 279 2.19 9.23 8.37
N LEU A 280 2.83 8.18 8.86
CA LEU A 280 2.54 6.79 8.50
C LEU A 280 1.55 6.15 9.48
N VAL A 281 1.23 6.81 10.60
CA VAL A 281 0.14 6.45 11.49
C VAL A 281 -1.21 6.58 10.77
N ILE A 282 -2.04 5.55 10.89
CA ILE A 282 -3.42 5.52 10.39
C ILE A 282 -4.32 6.06 11.50
N ASP A 283 -4.44 7.38 11.61
CA ASP A 283 -5.19 8.07 12.67
C ASP A 283 -6.73 7.95 12.50
N GLU A 284 -7.21 8.00 11.26
CA GLU A 284 -8.62 7.75 10.90
C GLU A 284 -8.83 6.37 10.26
N VAL A 285 -10.07 5.87 10.28
CA VAL A 285 -10.43 4.59 9.62
C VAL A 285 -10.81 4.86 8.16
N PRO A 286 -10.05 4.36 7.17
CA PRO A 286 -10.39 4.54 5.76
C PRO A 286 -11.58 3.68 5.37
N ASP A 287 -12.25 4.04 4.27
CA ASP A 287 -13.17 3.12 3.60
C ASP A 287 -12.40 2.20 2.63
N VAL A 288 -11.34 2.72 2.03
CA VAL A 288 -10.43 1.99 1.14
C VAL A 288 -8.97 2.30 1.48
N LEU A 289 -8.17 1.27 1.70
CA LEU A 289 -6.70 1.34 1.67
C LEU A 289 -6.24 0.88 0.28
N HIS A 290 -5.61 1.76 -0.48
CA HIS A 290 -5.15 1.49 -1.85
C HIS A 290 -3.62 1.48 -1.91
N CYS A 291 -3.06 0.37 -2.37
CA CYS A 291 -1.63 0.14 -2.50
C CYS A 291 -1.20 -0.41 -3.88
N GLY A 292 0.12 -0.43 -4.11
CA GLY A 292 0.79 -1.00 -5.29
C GLY A 292 2.09 -1.74 -4.92
N HIS A 293 3.21 -1.40 -5.56
CA HIS A 293 4.60 -1.83 -5.30
C HIS A 293 4.92 -3.31 -5.57
N ILE A 294 4.03 -4.24 -5.22
CA ILE A 294 4.29 -5.69 -5.39
C ILE A 294 3.75 -6.24 -6.72
N HIS A 295 3.03 -5.42 -7.48
CA HIS A 295 2.56 -5.74 -8.84
C HIS A 295 1.57 -6.92 -8.93
N ILE A 296 1.03 -7.36 -7.79
CA ILE A 296 0.04 -8.44 -7.68
C ILE A 296 -1.29 -7.83 -7.23
N SER A 297 -2.30 -7.94 -8.08
CA SER A 297 -3.65 -7.48 -7.81
C SER A 297 -4.28 -8.34 -6.73
N GLY A 298 -4.89 -7.70 -5.73
CA GLY A 298 -5.57 -8.39 -4.66
C GLY A 298 -6.58 -7.51 -3.94
N LEU A 299 -7.64 -8.14 -3.44
CA LEU A 299 -8.73 -7.50 -2.72
C LEU A 299 -9.04 -8.27 -1.45
N LYS A 300 -9.23 -7.55 -0.34
CA LYS A 300 -9.73 -8.13 0.91
C LYS A 300 -10.56 -7.12 1.68
N LYS A 301 -11.71 -7.54 2.19
CA LYS A 301 -12.53 -6.71 3.08
C LYS A 301 -12.20 -7.06 4.53
N TYR A 302 -11.93 -6.05 5.36
CA TYR A 302 -11.68 -6.22 6.78
C TYR A 302 -12.40 -5.14 7.59
N ARG A 303 -13.32 -5.58 8.46
CA ARG A 303 -14.14 -4.71 9.33
C ARG A 303 -14.76 -3.50 8.60
N GLY A 304 -15.24 -3.74 7.38
CA GLY A 304 -15.89 -2.72 6.55
C GLY A 304 -14.95 -1.96 5.60
N VAL A 305 -13.63 -2.08 5.77
CA VAL A 305 -12.61 -1.44 4.92
C VAL A 305 -12.18 -2.37 3.78
N TRP A 306 -12.04 -1.82 2.58
CA TRP A 306 -11.42 -2.54 1.46
C TRP A 306 -9.92 -2.30 1.41
N ALA A 307 -9.14 -3.37 1.55
CA ALA A 307 -7.73 -3.40 1.21
C ALA A 307 -7.59 -3.79 -0.26
N VAL A 308 -7.09 -2.85 -1.08
CA VAL A 308 -6.94 -2.99 -2.53
C VAL A 308 -5.48 -2.82 -2.91
N ASN A 309 -4.83 -3.89 -3.36
CA ASN A 309 -3.57 -3.77 -4.08
C ASN A 309 -3.88 -3.72 -5.58
N SER A 310 -3.67 -2.56 -6.22
CA SER A 310 -3.74 -2.48 -7.68
C SER A 310 -2.54 -3.23 -8.27
N GLY A 311 -2.75 -3.90 -9.40
CA GLY A 311 -1.73 -4.73 -10.03
C GLY A 311 -0.60 -3.89 -10.62
N THR A 312 -0.36 -4.03 -11.93
CA THR A 312 0.67 -3.26 -12.61
C THR A 312 0.34 -3.14 -14.10
N PHE A 313 1.05 -2.28 -14.82
CA PHE A 313 1.14 -2.34 -16.29
C PHE A 313 2.54 -2.74 -16.77
N GLN A 314 3.39 -3.24 -15.88
CA GLN A 314 4.70 -3.79 -16.21
C GLN A 314 4.63 -5.32 -16.35
N GLY A 315 5.27 -5.85 -17.39
CA GLY A 315 5.58 -7.27 -17.50
C GLY A 315 6.62 -7.73 -16.47
N MET A 316 6.98 -9.01 -16.51
CA MET A 316 7.94 -9.59 -15.56
C MET A 316 9.38 -9.16 -15.88
N THR A 317 10.02 -8.41 -14.97
CA THR A 317 11.42 -7.99 -15.07
C THR A 317 12.39 -9.09 -14.62
N SER A 318 13.69 -8.91 -14.87
CA SER A 318 14.75 -9.78 -14.31
C SER A 318 14.71 -9.81 -12.78
N TYR A 319 14.58 -8.65 -12.14
CA TYR A 319 14.49 -8.50 -10.70
C TYR A 319 13.31 -9.28 -10.08
N MET A 320 12.13 -9.21 -10.71
CA MET A 320 10.96 -9.99 -10.27
C MET A 320 11.22 -11.49 -10.36
N ARG A 321 11.83 -11.94 -11.47
CA ARG A 321 12.14 -13.35 -11.71
C ARG A 321 13.10 -13.89 -10.64
N GLU A 322 14.16 -13.14 -10.32
CA GLU A 322 15.13 -13.51 -9.28
C GLU A 322 14.50 -13.64 -7.89
N ARG A 323 13.43 -12.88 -7.62
CA ARG A 323 12.69 -12.90 -6.36
C ARG A 323 11.45 -13.81 -6.37
N GLY A 324 11.21 -14.54 -7.46
CA GLY A 324 10.05 -15.42 -7.60
C GLY A 324 8.71 -14.68 -7.60
N ILE A 325 8.68 -13.41 -8.01
CA ILE A 325 7.47 -12.59 -8.09
C ILE A 325 6.83 -12.82 -9.46
N VAL A 326 5.54 -13.17 -9.47
CA VAL A 326 4.74 -13.31 -10.69
C VAL A 326 3.74 -12.15 -10.71
N PRO A 327 3.96 -11.10 -11.51
CA PRO A 327 3.08 -9.94 -11.54
C PRO A 327 1.74 -10.29 -12.20
N THR A 328 0.73 -9.47 -11.95
CA THR A 328 -0.60 -9.59 -12.58
C THR A 328 -0.90 -8.35 -13.44
N PRO A 329 -0.20 -8.17 -14.57
CA PRO A 329 -0.36 -6.99 -15.39
C PRO A 329 -1.77 -6.84 -15.95
N GLY A 330 -2.21 -5.59 -16.14
CA GLY A 330 -3.49 -5.27 -16.77
C GLY A 330 -4.72 -5.66 -15.93
N MET A 331 -4.54 -6.00 -14.65
CA MET A 331 -5.65 -6.19 -13.70
C MET A 331 -5.97 -4.85 -13.04
N VAL A 332 -7.10 -4.26 -13.43
CA VAL A 332 -7.54 -2.92 -13.01
C VAL A 332 -8.73 -3.05 -12.07
N THR A 333 -8.66 -2.43 -10.90
CA THR A 333 -9.78 -2.40 -9.96
C THR A 333 -10.65 -1.17 -10.21
N VAL A 334 -11.95 -1.38 -10.41
CA VAL A 334 -12.97 -0.33 -10.47
C VAL A 334 -13.80 -0.42 -9.20
N MET A 335 -13.76 0.63 -8.39
CA MET A 335 -14.52 0.76 -7.16
C MET A 335 -15.83 1.50 -7.45
N ASP A 336 -16.97 0.83 -7.32
CA ASP A 336 -18.29 1.46 -7.33
C ASP A 336 -18.54 2.11 -5.97
N LEU A 337 -18.48 3.45 -5.92
CA LEU A 337 -18.54 4.21 -4.67
C LEU A 337 -19.95 4.25 -4.09
N GLN A 338 -20.98 4.12 -4.92
CA GLN A 338 -22.37 4.06 -4.46
C GLN A 338 -22.69 2.71 -3.82
N LYS A 339 -22.09 1.62 -4.32
CA LYS A 339 -22.33 0.25 -3.84
C LYS A 339 -21.29 -0.24 -2.84
N ASN A 340 -20.22 0.53 -2.62
CA ASN A 340 -19.03 0.11 -1.87
C ASN A 340 -18.50 -1.28 -2.34
N GLN A 341 -18.37 -1.45 -3.65
CA GLN A 341 -18.05 -2.74 -4.26
C GLN A 341 -16.92 -2.60 -5.29
N PRO A 342 -15.80 -3.34 -5.13
CA PRO A 342 -14.76 -3.41 -6.13
C PRO A 342 -15.09 -4.47 -7.19
N LEU A 343 -14.72 -4.18 -8.44
CA LEU A 343 -14.72 -5.11 -9.56
C LEU A 343 -13.34 -5.09 -10.21
N VAL A 344 -12.77 -6.28 -10.48
CA VAL A 344 -11.50 -6.37 -11.20
C VAL A 344 -11.76 -6.64 -12.68
N MET A 345 -11.26 -5.75 -13.52
CA MET A 345 -11.25 -5.89 -14.98
C MET A 345 -9.88 -6.36 -15.45
N ARG A 346 -9.85 -7.17 -16.51
CA ARG A 346 -8.60 -7.70 -17.10
C ARG A 346 -8.43 -7.16 -18.50
N PHE A 347 -7.24 -6.60 -18.76
CA PHE A 347 -6.86 -6.03 -20.04
C PHE A 347 -5.68 -6.74 -20.69
N ALA A 348 -4.94 -7.56 -19.95
CA ALA A 348 -3.80 -8.33 -20.45
C ALA A 348 -4.25 -9.48 -21.38
#